data_AF-A0A9N9JX54-F1
#
_entry.id   AF-A0A9N9JX54-F1
#
_cell.length_a   1.000
_cell.length_b   1.000
_cell.length_c   1.000
_cell.angle_alpha   90.00
_cell.angle_beta   90.00
_cell.angle_gamma   90.00
#
_symmetry.space_group_name_H-M   'P 1'
#
loop_
_entity.id
_entity.type
_entity.pdbx_description
1 polymer ?
#
loop_
_entity_poly.entity_id
_entity_poly.type
_entity_poly.pdbx_seq_one_letter_code
_entity_poly.pdbx_strand_id
1 'polypeptide(L)'
;KIQKLEKWLKESEKHIAYLENQIGIRDESIILLKTEVGNLKPRLKKALQDIENKDKIIPALESQLIEMTSEISSLRYRIQKLQETMALDMRHLPSTNTPVFNLIIEMRANIKILGDSVRGNNTLLRDEIDNLQTQTELKLTKIQNGCYTFENEVTQLRQEVINLKDINHNQQELTNELGALNETLKEQIDDLTDKNETIQFEINEKTRLYDQAQDRLDECREENYQLRESLQGAHENITESESTYDRLKQKLRILGLTHVAWQARNLRQAQILDIEFNTARTAWRNQRNRNQHITRELQNCQSHDYLNSVAERLGYSDYGSRDLDNLIKFIDNELYKRLGHENYHLRREPFGQVREVNTRVITRASTSGAKKVYTTKKPQKPTKVTYKCSNCGKIGHRKNKCPKL
;
A
#
# COMPACT_ATOMS: atom_id res chain seq x y z
N LYS A 1 -23.08 24.38 -3.61
CA LYS A 1 -23.01 23.14 -2.80
C LYS A 1 -23.64 21.97 -3.55
N ILE A 2 -24.86 22.14 -4.08
CA ILE A 2 -25.59 21.13 -4.89
C ILE A 2 -24.81 20.65 -6.12
N GLN A 3 -24.30 21.55 -6.97
CA GLN A 3 -23.51 21.15 -8.17
C GLN A 3 -22.27 20.29 -7.88
N LYS A 4 -21.61 20.45 -6.72
CA LYS A 4 -20.48 19.60 -6.32
C LYS A 4 -20.94 18.18 -5.96
N LEU A 5 -22.09 18.08 -5.30
CA LEU A 5 -22.72 16.79 -4.97
C LEU A 5 -23.20 16.09 -6.24
N GLU A 6 -23.81 16.80 -7.18
CA GLU A 6 -24.23 16.24 -8.48
C GLU A 6 -23.03 15.69 -9.27
N LYS A 7 -21.92 16.42 -9.30
CA LYS A 7 -20.69 15.95 -9.96
C LYS A 7 -20.11 14.71 -9.28
N TRP A 8 -20.12 14.66 -7.95
CA TRP A 8 -19.65 13.50 -7.20
C TRP A 8 -20.56 12.30 -7.41
N LEU A 9 -21.89 12.49 -7.37
CA LEU A 9 -22.88 11.45 -7.63
C LEU A 9 -22.67 10.83 -9.01
N LYS A 10 -22.50 11.65 -10.04
CA LYS A 10 -22.26 11.20 -11.42
C LYS A 10 -20.95 10.42 -11.58
N GLU A 11 -19.94 10.74 -10.80
CA GLU A 11 -18.66 10.01 -10.81
C GLU A 11 -18.76 8.69 -10.05
N SER A 12 -19.48 8.68 -8.91
CA SER A 12 -19.81 7.46 -8.18
C SER A 12 -20.66 6.49 -9.00
N GLU A 13 -21.64 6.98 -9.76
CA GLU A 13 -22.45 6.16 -10.68
C GLU A 13 -21.60 5.48 -11.75
N LYS A 14 -20.64 6.19 -12.35
CA LYS A 14 -19.69 5.58 -13.30
C LYS A 14 -18.83 4.51 -12.65
N HIS A 15 -18.37 4.76 -11.43
CA HIS A 15 -17.54 3.81 -10.70
C HIS A 15 -18.33 2.54 -10.33
N ILE A 16 -19.60 2.70 -9.92
CA ILE A 16 -20.52 1.58 -9.68
C ILE A 16 -20.72 0.77 -10.96
N ALA A 17 -21.03 1.41 -12.09
CA ALA A 17 -21.21 0.71 -13.37
C ALA A 17 -19.94 -0.05 -13.81
N TYR A 18 -18.76 0.52 -13.55
CA TYR A 18 -17.49 -0.17 -13.79
C TYR A 18 -17.32 -1.41 -12.91
N LEU A 19 -17.63 -1.32 -11.61
CA LEU A 19 -17.56 -2.45 -10.69
C LEU A 19 -18.58 -3.53 -11.02
N GLU A 20 -19.81 -3.16 -11.40
CA GLU A 20 -20.85 -4.09 -11.84
C GLU A 20 -20.40 -4.89 -13.07
N ASN A 21 -19.79 -4.22 -14.06
CA ASN A 21 -19.23 -4.89 -15.22
C ASN A 21 -18.10 -5.87 -14.84
N GLN A 22 -17.20 -5.47 -13.93
CA GLN A 22 -16.14 -6.33 -13.44
C GLN A 22 -16.66 -7.55 -12.65
N ILE A 23 -17.74 -7.38 -11.89
CA ILE A 23 -18.42 -8.48 -11.19
C ILE A 23 -19.01 -9.46 -12.21
N GLY A 24 -19.70 -8.96 -13.25
CA GLY A 24 -20.25 -9.80 -14.31
C GLY A 24 -19.20 -10.67 -15.00
N ILE A 25 -18.05 -10.09 -15.37
CA ILE A 25 -16.92 -10.83 -15.99
C ILE A 25 -16.39 -11.93 -15.04
N ARG A 26 -16.29 -11.62 -13.74
CA ARG A 26 -15.82 -12.59 -12.75
C ARG A 26 -16.83 -13.71 -12.52
N ASP A 27 -18.13 -13.41 -12.51
CA ASP A 27 -19.18 -14.41 -12.36
C ASP A 27 -19.22 -15.38 -13.54
N GLU A 28 -19.07 -14.87 -14.77
CA GLU A 28 -18.91 -15.71 -15.96
C GLU A 28 -17.69 -16.62 -15.86
N SER A 29 -16.56 -16.09 -15.39
CA SER A 29 -15.33 -16.86 -15.17
C SER A 29 -15.53 -17.98 -14.13
N ILE A 30 -16.25 -17.69 -13.04
CA ILE A 30 -16.58 -18.68 -12.00
C ILE A 30 -17.47 -19.80 -12.55
N ILE A 31 -18.45 -19.47 -13.38
CA ILE A 31 -19.34 -20.47 -14.02
C ILE A 31 -18.53 -21.39 -14.94
N LEU A 32 -17.61 -20.81 -15.72
CA LEU A 32 -16.76 -21.56 -16.65
C LEU A 32 -15.83 -22.53 -15.90
N LEU A 33 -15.16 -22.05 -14.84
CA LEU A 33 -14.32 -22.88 -13.98
C LEU A 33 -15.11 -23.99 -13.27
N LYS A 34 -16.32 -23.70 -12.77
CA LYS A 34 -17.19 -24.72 -12.17
C LYS A 34 -17.55 -25.82 -13.17
N THR A 35 -17.81 -25.46 -14.42
CA THR A 35 -18.11 -26.41 -15.50
C THR A 35 -16.91 -27.29 -15.80
N GLU A 36 -15.71 -26.70 -15.88
CA GLU A 36 -14.46 -27.43 -16.10
C GLU A 36 -14.14 -28.41 -14.98
N VAL A 37 -14.24 -27.97 -13.71
CA VAL A 37 -14.09 -28.83 -12.53
C VAL A 37 -15.14 -29.97 -12.55
N GLY A 38 -16.37 -29.65 -12.94
CA GLY A 38 -17.44 -30.63 -13.13
C GLY A 38 -17.11 -31.72 -14.15
N ASN A 39 -16.41 -31.37 -15.24
CA ASN A 39 -15.96 -32.30 -16.28
C ASN A 39 -14.70 -33.08 -15.89
N LEU A 40 -13.79 -32.49 -15.10
CA LEU A 40 -12.56 -33.14 -14.65
C LEU A 40 -12.83 -34.23 -13.60
N LYS A 41 -13.78 -34.00 -12.70
CA LYS A 41 -14.13 -34.94 -11.62
C LYS A 41 -14.51 -36.35 -12.12
N PRO A 42 -15.41 -36.54 -13.11
CA PRO A 42 -15.71 -37.88 -13.63
C PRO A 42 -14.54 -38.50 -14.40
N ARG A 43 -13.73 -37.68 -15.09
CA ARG A 43 -12.51 -38.17 -15.78
C ARG A 43 -11.50 -38.72 -14.77
N LEU A 44 -11.28 -38.02 -13.65
CA LEU A 44 -10.41 -38.48 -12.58
C LEU A 44 -10.93 -39.77 -11.94
N LYS A 45 -12.24 -39.85 -11.69
CA LYS A 45 -12.86 -41.08 -11.13
C LYS A 45 -12.67 -42.28 -12.07
N LYS A 46 -12.84 -42.08 -13.38
CA LYS A 46 -12.59 -43.13 -14.38
C LYS A 46 -11.12 -43.56 -14.40
N ALA A 47 -10.20 -42.59 -14.42
CA ALA A 47 -8.76 -42.87 -14.41
C ALA A 47 -8.33 -43.67 -13.16
N LEU A 48 -8.86 -43.32 -11.99
CA LEU A 48 -8.61 -44.06 -10.74
C LEU A 48 -9.11 -45.50 -10.83
N GLN A 49 -10.31 -45.72 -11.40
CA GLN A 49 -10.83 -47.08 -11.58
C GLN A 49 -9.98 -47.89 -12.58
N ASP A 50 -9.51 -47.25 -13.65
CA ASP A 50 -8.65 -47.90 -14.64
C ASP A 50 -7.30 -48.29 -14.05
N ILE A 51 -6.72 -47.46 -13.17
CA ILE A 51 -5.50 -47.78 -12.40
C ILE A 51 -5.75 -48.97 -11.48
N GLU A 52 -6.81 -48.92 -10.67
CA GLU A 52 -7.14 -50.01 -9.74
C GLU A 52 -7.37 -51.35 -10.45
N ASN A 53 -7.98 -51.32 -11.63
CA ASN A 53 -8.18 -52.51 -12.46
C ASN A 53 -6.85 -53.06 -12.99
N LYS A 54 -5.92 -52.18 -13.39
CA LYS A 54 -4.58 -52.58 -13.84
C LYS A 54 -3.74 -53.15 -12.69
N ASP A 55 -3.80 -52.54 -11.51
CA ASP A 55 -3.11 -53.02 -10.30
C ASP A 55 -3.55 -54.43 -9.89
N LYS A 56 -4.81 -54.82 -10.18
CA LYS A 56 -5.28 -56.19 -9.95
C LYS A 56 -4.72 -57.20 -10.95
N ILE A 57 -4.36 -56.78 -12.16
CA ILE A 57 -3.85 -57.64 -13.24
C ILE A 57 -2.33 -57.85 -13.12
N ILE A 58 -1.60 -56.83 -12.66
CA ILE A 58 -0.13 -56.86 -12.55
C ILE A 58 0.39 -58.10 -11.77
N PRO A 59 -0.13 -58.45 -10.58
CA PRO A 59 0.37 -59.60 -9.82
C PRO A 59 0.21 -60.93 -10.54
N ALA A 60 -0.86 -61.09 -11.33
CA ALA A 60 -1.09 -62.30 -12.11
C ALA A 60 -0.05 -62.44 -13.24
N LEU A 61 0.29 -61.32 -13.92
CA LEU A 61 1.32 -61.29 -14.95
C LEU A 61 2.72 -61.53 -14.35
N GLU A 62 3.02 -60.93 -13.20
CA GLU A 62 4.28 -61.15 -12.47
C GLU A 62 4.44 -62.62 -12.07
N SER A 63 3.37 -63.25 -11.56
CA SER A 63 3.39 -64.68 -11.21
C SER A 63 3.64 -65.57 -12.43
N GLN A 64 3.01 -65.26 -13.58
CA GLN A 64 3.25 -66.01 -14.83
C GLN A 64 4.70 -65.84 -15.32
N LEU A 65 5.28 -64.65 -15.21
CA LEU A 65 6.68 -64.41 -15.56
C LEU A 65 7.64 -65.20 -14.68
N ILE A 66 7.39 -65.28 -13.37
CA ILE A 66 8.20 -66.09 -12.44
C ILE A 66 8.13 -67.57 -12.82
N GLU A 67 6.93 -68.08 -13.12
CA GLU A 67 6.73 -69.48 -13.52
C GLU A 67 7.48 -69.81 -14.82
N MET A 68 7.28 -69.01 -15.87
CA MET A 68 7.99 -69.17 -17.16
C MET A 68 9.51 -69.07 -16.97
N THR A 69 10.01 -68.20 -16.10
CA THR A 69 11.44 -68.07 -15.81
C THR A 69 12.00 -69.35 -15.16
N SER A 70 11.23 -69.98 -14.28
CA SER A 70 11.60 -71.26 -13.67
C SER A 70 11.65 -72.40 -14.70
N GLU A 71 10.69 -72.45 -15.62
CA GLU A 71 10.62 -73.45 -16.68
C GLU A 71 11.80 -73.31 -17.65
N ILE A 72 12.11 -72.08 -18.07
CA ILE A 72 13.28 -71.79 -18.92
C ILE A 72 14.57 -72.26 -18.23
N SER A 73 14.71 -72.01 -16.93
CA SER A 73 15.89 -72.45 -16.17
C SER A 73 16.01 -73.98 -16.13
N SER A 74 14.90 -74.69 -15.92
CA SER A 74 14.84 -76.16 -15.96
C SER A 74 15.18 -76.71 -17.35
N LEU A 75 14.64 -76.11 -18.41
CA LEU A 75 14.93 -76.48 -19.79
C LEU A 75 16.40 -76.26 -20.13
N ARG A 76 16.99 -75.13 -19.74
CA ARG A 76 18.42 -74.86 -19.92
C ARG A 76 19.30 -75.94 -19.27
N TYR A 77 18.99 -76.31 -18.02
CA TYR A 77 19.72 -77.38 -17.33
C TYR A 77 19.61 -78.73 -18.06
N ARG A 78 18.41 -79.08 -18.55
CA ARG A 78 18.20 -80.31 -19.33
C ARG A 78 18.98 -80.30 -20.66
N ILE A 79 18.99 -79.18 -21.37
CA ILE A 79 19.75 -79.00 -22.60
C ILE A 79 21.25 -79.16 -22.34
N GLN A 80 21.77 -78.53 -21.29
CA GLN A 80 23.18 -78.66 -20.91
C GLN A 80 23.55 -80.12 -20.62
N LYS A 81 22.72 -80.82 -19.84
CA LYS A 81 22.96 -82.22 -19.51
C LYS A 81 22.95 -83.12 -20.77
N LEU A 82 22.04 -82.85 -21.71
CA LEU A 82 21.98 -83.56 -23.00
C LEU A 82 23.24 -83.30 -23.85
N GLN A 83 23.71 -82.06 -23.89
CA GLN A 83 24.94 -81.68 -24.61
C GLN A 83 26.18 -82.38 -24.04
N GLU A 84 26.31 -82.45 -22.72
CA GLU A 84 27.41 -83.17 -22.04
C GLU A 84 27.40 -84.67 -22.38
N THR A 85 26.22 -85.30 -22.39
CA THR A 85 26.09 -86.72 -22.78
C THR A 85 26.41 -86.96 -24.25
N MET A 86 25.92 -86.11 -25.17
CA MET A 86 26.22 -86.23 -26.61
C MET A 86 27.71 -86.01 -26.91
N ALA A 87 28.36 -85.06 -26.25
CA ALA A 87 29.77 -84.77 -26.47
C ALA A 87 30.70 -85.93 -26.04
N LEU A 88 30.31 -86.71 -25.03
CA LEU A 88 31.03 -87.92 -24.60
C LEU A 88 30.86 -89.07 -25.61
N ASP A 89 29.62 -89.31 -26.09
CA ASP A 89 29.35 -90.37 -27.07
C ASP A 89 29.96 -90.09 -28.46
N MET A 90 30.04 -88.82 -28.86
CA MET A 90 30.54 -88.42 -30.18
C MET A 90 32.06 -88.46 -30.34
N ARG A 91 32.85 -88.51 -29.25
CA ARG A 91 34.33 -88.60 -29.34
C ARG A 91 34.82 -89.93 -29.92
N HIS A 92 34.01 -90.97 -29.87
CA HIS A 92 34.37 -92.31 -30.32
C HIS A 92 33.89 -92.63 -31.74
N LEU A 93 33.16 -91.71 -32.39
CA LEU A 93 32.56 -91.94 -33.70
C LEU A 93 33.41 -91.27 -34.81
N PRO A 94 33.87 -92.01 -35.85
CA PRO A 94 34.63 -91.44 -36.94
C PRO A 94 33.84 -90.38 -37.69
N SER A 95 34.53 -89.38 -38.26
CA SER A 95 33.90 -88.25 -38.96
C SER A 95 33.15 -88.63 -40.25
N THR A 96 33.31 -89.86 -40.73
CA THR A 96 32.80 -90.38 -42.01
C THR A 96 32.64 -91.91 -41.95
N ASN A 97 31.65 -92.47 -42.65
CA ASN A 97 31.43 -93.92 -42.76
C ASN A 97 32.47 -94.63 -43.66
N THR A 98 33.46 -93.91 -44.18
CA THR A 98 34.54 -94.41 -45.06
C THR A 98 35.18 -95.73 -44.58
N PRO A 99 35.49 -95.93 -43.28
CA PRO A 99 36.04 -97.21 -42.82
C PRO A 99 35.06 -98.37 -42.99
N VAL A 100 33.76 -98.14 -42.77
CA VAL A 100 32.69 -99.14 -42.92
C VAL A 100 32.49 -99.50 -44.39
N PHE A 101 32.49 -98.51 -45.29
CA PHE A 101 32.41 -98.75 -46.73
C PHE A 101 33.62 -99.53 -47.26
N ASN A 102 34.84 -99.19 -46.83
CA ASN A 102 36.03 -99.94 -47.19
C ASN A 102 35.95 -101.40 -46.71
N LEU A 103 35.46 -101.62 -45.48
CA LEU A 103 35.26 -102.96 -44.94
C LEU A 103 34.22 -103.77 -45.73
N ILE A 104 33.13 -103.15 -46.18
CA ILE A 104 32.12 -103.79 -47.03
C ILE A 104 32.72 -104.18 -48.39
N ILE A 105 33.54 -103.32 -49.00
CA ILE A 105 34.23 -103.59 -50.27
C ILE A 105 35.21 -104.76 -50.10
N GLU A 106 36.03 -104.75 -49.04
CA GLU A 106 36.96 -105.84 -48.73
C GLU A 106 36.23 -107.16 -48.45
N MET A 107 35.13 -107.13 -47.68
CA MET A 107 34.31 -108.31 -47.43
C MET A 107 33.72 -108.89 -48.72
N ARG A 108 33.20 -108.06 -49.64
CA ARG A 108 32.72 -108.54 -50.95
C ARG A 108 33.82 -109.20 -51.77
N ALA A 109 35.02 -108.60 -51.80
CA ALA A 109 36.17 -109.17 -52.49
C ALA A 109 36.56 -110.53 -51.90
N ASN A 110 36.63 -110.63 -50.57
CA ASN A 110 36.98 -111.86 -49.86
C ASN A 110 35.94 -112.98 -50.07
N ILE A 111 34.64 -112.66 -49.99
CA ILE A 111 33.55 -113.63 -50.23
C ILE A 111 33.58 -114.16 -51.68
N LYS A 112 33.91 -113.29 -52.64
CA LYS A 112 34.06 -113.68 -54.05
C LYS A 112 35.22 -114.65 -54.24
N ILE A 113 36.40 -114.30 -53.72
CA ILE A 113 37.60 -115.15 -53.79
C ILE A 113 37.35 -116.51 -53.12
N LEU A 114 36.72 -116.52 -51.93
CA LEU A 114 36.45 -117.74 -51.19
C LEU A 114 35.48 -118.65 -51.96
N GLY A 115 34.39 -118.10 -52.51
CA GLY A 115 33.44 -118.88 -53.30
C GLY A 115 34.03 -119.42 -54.59
N ASP A 116 34.88 -118.64 -55.27
CA ASP A 116 35.58 -119.10 -56.48
C ASP A 116 36.59 -120.22 -56.18
N SER A 117 37.26 -120.18 -55.01
CA SER A 117 38.23 -121.19 -54.57
C SER A 117 37.60 -122.52 -54.12
N VAL A 118 36.37 -122.51 -53.60
CA VAL A 118 35.69 -123.72 -53.07
C VAL A 118 34.80 -124.38 -54.13
N ARG A 119 34.64 -123.74 -55.29
CA ARG A 119 33.82 -124.20 -56.42
C ARG A 119 34.46 -125.41 -57.13
N GLY A 120 34.19 -126.61 -56.62
CA GLY A 120 34.51 -127.89 -57.27
C GLY A 120 33.43 -128.36 -58.25
N ASN A 121 33.59 -129.56 -58.82
CA ASN A 121 32.65 -130.14 -59.80
C ASN A 121 31.32 -130.67 -59.21
N ASN A 122 31.08 -130.53 -57.90
CA ASN A 122 29.88 -131.04 -57.25
C ASN A 122 28.75 -130.00 -57.32
N THR A 123 27.70 -130.32 -58.09
CA THR A 123 26.59 -129.40 -58.41
C THR A 123 25.80 -128.94 -57.19
N LEU A 124 25.55 -129.81 -56.21
CA LEU A 124 24.79 -129.45 -54.98
C LEU A 124 25.53 -128.43 -54.11
N LEU A 125 26.83 -128.65 -53.89
CA LEU A 125 27.66 -127.72 -53.11
C LEU A 125 27.82 -126.38 -53.81
N ARG A 126 27.87 -126.37 -55.14
CA ARG A 126 27.93 -125.15 -55.95
C ARG A 126 26.68 -124.30 -55.76
N ASP A 127 25.50 -124.90 -55.86
CA ASP A 127 24.23 -124.17 -55.75
C ASP A 127 24.03 -123.60 -54.33
N GLU A 128 24.49 -124.30 -53.29
CA GLU A 128 24.44 -123.83 -51.89
C GLU A 128 25.42 -122.68 -51.62
N ILE A 129 26.64 -122.73 -52.20
CA ILE A 129 27.61 -121.62 -52.15
C ILE A 129 27.07 -120.39 -52.88
N ASP A 130 26.49 -120.57 -54.07
CA ASP A 130 25.90 -119.46 -54.85
C ASP A 130 24.71 -118.82 -54.09
N ASN A 131 23.88 -119.63 -53.42
CA ASN A 131 22.79 -119.12 -52.56
C ASN A 131 23.31 -118.33 -51.35
N LEU A 132 24.33 -118.83 -50.64
CA LEU A 132 24.94 -118.13 -49.51
C LEU A 132 25.63 -116.83 -49.93
N GLN A 133 26.31 -116.80 -51.08
CA GLN A 133 26.87 -115.59 -51.66
C GLN A 133 25.78 -114.57 -51.98
N THR A 134 24.69 -115.00 -52.61
CA THR A 134 23.54 -114.14 -52.94
C THR A 134 22.89 -113.56 -51.67
N GLN A 135 22.71 -114.38 -50.63
CA GLN A 135 22.14 -113.93 -49.36
C GLN A 135 23.07 -112.94 -48.63
N THR A 136 24.39 -113.17 -48.69
CA THR A 136 25.38 -112.30 -48.06
C THR A 136 25.50 -110.97 -48.80
N GLU A 137 25.49 -110.97 -50.13
CA GLU A 137 25.48 -109.76 -50.96
C GLU A 137 24.22 -108.92 -50.71
N LEU A 138 23.06 -109.56 -50.56
CA LEU A 138 21.81 -108.89 -50.20
C LEU A 138 21.91 -108.22 -48.82
N LYS A 139 22.49 -108.88 -47.82
CA LYS A 139 22.70 -108.30 -46.48
C LYS A 139 23.71 -107.15 -46.51
N LEU A 140 24.83 -107.30 -47.23
CA LEU A 140 25.84 -106.25 -47.40
C LEU A 140 25.27 -105.03 -48.11
N THR A 141 24.43 -105.22 -49.13
CA THR A 141 23.73 -104.12 -49.82
C THR A 141 22.76 -103.40 -48.89
N LYS A 142 22.02 -104.13 -48.05
CA LYS A 142 21.14 -103.52 -47.03
C LYS A 142 21.92 -102.69 -46.01
N ILE A 143 23.07 -103.18 -45.55
CA ILE A 143 23.95 -102.45 -44.62
C ILE A 143 24.49 -101.19 -45.33
N GLN A 144 24.98 -101.33 -46.56
CA GLN A 144 25.51 -100.21 -47.34
C GLN A 144 24.46 -99.10 -47.55
N ASN A 145 23.23 -99.48 -47.92
CA ASN A 145 22.13 -98.54 -48.07
C ASN A 145 21.76 -97.87 -46.74
N GLY A 146 21.74 -98.62 -45.63
CA GLY A 146 21.54 -98.06 -44.30
C GLY A 146 22.62 -97.05 -43.90
N CYS A 147 23.89 -97.31 -44.23
CA CYS A 147 25.00 -96.38 -44.02
C CYS A 147 24.85 -95.08 -44.82
N TYR A 148 24.38 -95.15 -46.08
CA TYR A 148 24.11 -93.94 -46.88
C TYR A 148 22.96 -93.11 -46.30
N THR A 149 21.87 -93.76 -45.87
CA THR A 149 20.76 -93.06 -45.21
C THR A 149 21.23 -92.35 -43.95
N PHE A 150 22.00 -93.04 -43.10
CA PHE A 150 22.55 -92.46 -41.89
C PHE A 150 23.50 -91.28 -42.17
N GLU A 151 24.36 -91.38 -43.18
CA GLU A 151 25.27 -90.28 -43.55
C GLU A 151 24.53 -89.04 -44.07
N ASN A 152 23.44 -89.24 -44.81
CA ASN A 152 22.55 -88.16 -45.23
C ASN A 152 21.83 -87.49 -44.04
N GLU A 153 21.35 -88.27 -43.07
CA GLU A 153 20.73 -87.73 -41.85
C GLU A 153 21.75 -86.93 -41.01
N VAL A 154 22.97 -87.46 -40.85
CA VAL A 154 24.04 -86.77 -40.10
C VAL A 154 24.45 -85.46 -40.79
N THR A 155 24.51 -85.43 -42.12
CA THR A 155 24.83 -84.20 -42.86
C THR A 155 23.72 -83.16 -42.77
N GLN A 156 22.45 -83.57 -42.81
CA GLN A 156 21.31 -82.67 -42.55
C GLN A 156 21.36 -82.09 -41.13
N LEU A 157 21.57 -82.92 -40.11
CA LEU A 157 21.69 -82.46 -38.72
C LEU A 157 22.84 -81.47 -38.54
N ARG A 158 23.98 -81.68 -39.20
CA ARG A 158 25.10 -80.72 -39.17
C ARG A 158 24.71 -79.36 -39.75
N GLN A 159 23.97 -79.37 -40.87
CA GLN A 159 23.49 -78.13 -41.48
C GLN A 159 22.48 -77.41 -40.57
N GLU A 160 21.57 -78.14 -39.93
CA GLU A 160 20.64 -77.56 -38.94
C GLU A 160 21.38 -76.93 -37.75
N VAL A 161 22.42 -77.59 -37.24
CA VAL A 161 23.25 -77.05 -36.14
C VAL A 161 23.95 -75.76 -36.55
N ILE A 162 24.43 -75.64 -37.79
CA ILE A 162 25.01 -74.39 -38.31
C ILE A 162 23.95 -73.29 -38.34
N ASN A 163 22.77 -73.56 -38.90
CA ASN A 163 21.68 -72.58 -38.98
C ASN A 163 21.24 -72.11 -37.58
N LEU A 164 21.15 -73.02 -36.61
CA LEU A 164 20.83 -72.69 -35.21
C LEU A 164 21.90 -71.81 -34.56
N LYS A 165 23.17 -72.04 -34.88
CA LYS A 165 24.28 -71.23 -34.38
C LYS A 165 24.19 -69.78 -34.88
N ASP A 166 23.83 -69.60 -36.15
CA ASP A 166 23.64 -68.28 -36.75
C ASP A 166 22.45 -67.55 -36.11
N ILE A 167 21.32 -68.25 -35.89
CA ILE A 167 20.16 -67.69 -35.17
C ILE A 167 20.56 -67.24 -33.76
N ASN A 168 21.32 -68.06 -33.03
CA ASN A 168 21.77 -67.73 -31.68
C ASN A 168 22.72 -66.52 -31.68
N HIS A 169 23.55 -66.36 -32.71
CA HIS A 169 24.41 -65.18 -32.87
C HIS A 169 23.57 -63.91 -33.07
N ASN A 170 22.58 -63.95 -33.97
CA ASN A 170 21.68 -62.82 -34.21
C ASN A 170 20.88 -62.45 -32.95
N GLN A 171 20.44 -63.44 -32.15
CA GLN A 171 19.77 -63.19 -30.88
C GLN A 171 20.69 -62.49 -29.88
N GLN A 172 21.99 -62.83 -29.85
CA GLN A 172 22.95 -62.17 -29.00
C GLN A 172 23.20 -60.72 -29.43
N GLU A 173 23.30 -60.44 -30.73
CA GLU A 173 23.43 -59.06 -31.24
C GLU A 173 22.23 -58.20 -30.87
N LEU A 174 21.01 -58.70 -31.10
CA LEU A 174 19.78 -58.01 -30.69
C LEU A 174 19.74 -57.74 -29.18
N THR A 175 20.21 -58.69 -28.37
CA THR A 175 20.28 -58.52 -26.90
C THR A 175 21.27 -57.41 -26.52
N ASN A 176 22.42 -57.33 -27.19
CA ASN A 176 23.42 -56.29 -26.95
C ASN A 176 22.90 -54.91 -27.37
N GLU A 177 22.24 -54.80 -28.52
CA GLU A 177 21.62 -53.57 -29.00
C GLU A 177 20.52 -53.08 -28.05
N LEU A 178 19.66 -54.00 -27.59
CA LEU A 178 18.62 -53.69 -26.61
C LEU A 178 19.23 -53.18 -25.29
N GLY A 179 20.34 -53.78 -24.85
CA GLY A 179 21.09 -53.33 -23.69
C GLY A 179 21.63 -51.92 -23.84
N ALA A 180 22.26 -51.60 -24.98
CA ALA A 180 22.79 -50.27 -25.25
C ALA A 180 21.68 -49.20 -25.33
N LEU A 181 20.55 -49.53 -25.96
CA LEU A 181 19.39 -48.66 -25.99
C LEU A 181 18.85 -48.39 -24.58
N ASN A 182 18.77 -49.42 -23.74
CA ASN A 182 18.26 -49.31 -22.38
C ASN A 182 19.15 -48.42 -21.49
N GLU A 183 20.48 -48.52 -21.61
CA GLU A 183 21.40 -47.62 -20.91
C GLU A 183 21.26 -46.17 -21.40
N THR A 184 21.09 -45.96 -22.71
CA THR A 184 20.87 -44.61 -23.27
C THR A 184 19.57 -43.99 -22.75
N LEU A 185 18.49 -44.78 -22.70
CA LEU A 185 17.20 -44.33 -22.16
C LEU A 185 17.31 -44.01 -20.67
N LYS A 186 18.05 -44.81 -19.91
CA LYS A 186 18.30 -44.57 -18.49
C LYS A 186 19.03 -43.25 -18.26
N GLU A 187 20.09 -42.99 -19.03
CA GLU A 187 20.84 -41.72 -18.93
C GLU A 187 19.95 -40.50 -19.28
N GLN A 188 19.06 -40.63 -20.26
CA GLN A 188 18.07 -39.58 -20.57
C GLN A 188 17.05 -39.36 -19.44
N ILE A 189 16.60 -40.44 -18.79
CA ILE A 189 15.68 -40.36 -17.64
C ILE A 189 16.37 -39.69 -16.46
N ASP A 190 17.64 -40.02 -16.20
CA ASP A 190 18.42 -39.42 -15.11
C ASP A 190 18.62 -37.91 -15.35
N ASP A 191 19.01 -37.48 -16.56
CA ASP A 191 19.13 -36.05 -16.92
C ASP A 191 17.78 -35.29 -16.80
N LEU A 192 16.68 -35.92 -17.21
CA LEU A 192 15.34 -35.34 -17.03
C LEU A 192 14.96 -35.24 -15.55
N THR A 193 15.38 -36.21 -14.73
CA THR A 193 15.15 -36.21 -13.28
C THR A 193 15.89 -35.05 -12.62
N ASP A 194 17.17 -34.86 -12.93
CA ASP A 194 17.99 -33.75 -12.42
C ASP A 194 17.41 -32.38 -12.81
N LYS A 195 16.95 -32.25 -14.06
CA LYS A 195 16.26 -31.03 -14.54
C LYS A 195 14.96 -30.79 -13.79
N ASN A 196 14.19 -31.83 -13.52
CA ASN A 196 12.93 -31.71 -12.78
C ASN A 196 13.18 -31.29 -11.31
N GLU A 197 14.21 -31.82 -10.67
CA GLU A 197 14.64 -31.38 -9.33
C GLU A 197 15.05 -29.90 -9.31
N THR A 198 15.79 -29.47 -10.33
CA THR A 198 16.20 -28.05 -10.49
C THR A 198 14.98 -27.15 -10.62
N ILE A 199 14.02 -27.50 -11.49
CA ILE A 199 12.78 -26.75 -11.67
C ILE A 199 11.98 -26.70 -10.35
N GLN A 200 11.92 -27.81 -9.62
CA GLN A 200 11.21 -27.86 -8.34
C GLN A 200 11.84 -26.94 -7.31
N PHE A 201 13.18 -26.86 -7.27
CA PHE A 201 13.90 -25.91 -6.42
C PHE A 201 13.56 -24.46 -6.78
N GLU A 202 13.56 -24.11 -8.07
CA GLU A 202 13.20 -22.76 -8.53
C GLU A 202 11.76 -22.38 -8.17
N ILE A 203 10.81 -23.33 -8.32
CA ILE A 203 9.40 -23.12 -7.92
C ILE A 203 9.30 -22.83 -6.41
N ASN A 204 9.99 -23.61 -5.58
CA ASN A 204 9.98 -23.42 -4.13
C ASN A 204 10.55 -22.04 -3.76
N GLU A 205 11.65 -21.62 -4.38
CA GLU A 205 12.25 -20.31 -4.12
C GLU A 205 11.34 -19.16 -4.59
N LYS A 206 10.70 -19.29 -5.75
CA LYS A 206 9.71 -18.31 -6.22
C LYS A 206 8.51 -18.19 -5.30
N THR A 207 8.03 -19.31 -4.76
CA THR A 207 6.94 -19.35 -3.79
C THR A 207 7.36 -18.59 -2.52
N ARG A 208 8.56 -18.85 -2.00
CA ARG A 208 9.11 -18.14 -0.84
C ARG A 208 9.20 -16.62 -1.06
N LEU A 209 9.66 -16.19 -2.23
CA LEU A 209 9.74 -14.77 -2.58
C LEU A 209 8.36 -14.13 -2.73
N TYR A 210 7.38 -14.87 -3.25
CA TYR A 210 6.01 -14.41 -3.34
C TYR A 210 5.39 -14.18 -1.96
N ASP A 211 5.57 -15.12 -1.03
CA ASP A 211 5.10 -14.99 0.35
C ASP A 211 5.71 -13.76 1.03
N GLN A 212 7.02 -13.54 0.88
CA GLN A 212 7.69 -12.34 1.41
C GLN A 212 7.15 -11.04 0.81
N ALA A 213 6.85 -11.02 -0.50
CA ALA A 213 6.27 -9.86 -1.14
C ALA A 213 4.83 -9.60 -0.65
N GLN A 214 4.08 -10.67 -0.36
CA GLN A 214 2.74 -10.60 0.19
C GLN A 214 2.75 -10.04 1.62
N ASP A 215 3.65 -10.51 2.48
CA ASP A 215 3.83 -9.99 3.84
C ASP A 215 4.13 -8.47 3.82
N ARG A 216 5.04 -8.04 2.93
CA ARG A 216 5.37 -6.61 2.76
C ARG A 216 4.20 -5.78 2.24
N LEU A 217 3.36 -6.36 1.39
CA LEU A 217 2.15 -5.70 0.90
C LEU A 217 1.15 -5.48 2.04
N ASP A 218 1.00 -6.47 2.91
CA ASP A 218 0.10 -6.40 4.05
C ASP A 218 0.61 -5.42 5.12
N GLU A 219 1.93 -5.36 5.36
CA GLU A 219 2.56 -4.31 6.16
C GLU A 219 2.28 -2.90 5.59
N CYS A 220 2.50 -2.70 4.29
CA CYS A 220 2.19 -1.43 3.62
C CYS A 220 0.71 -1.04 3.72
N ARG A 221 -0.20 -2.02 3.68
CA ARG A 221 -1.65 -1.78 3.81
C ARG A 221 -2.00 -1.31 5.21
N GLU A 222 -1.43 -1.93 6.23
CA GLU A 222 -1.63 -1.54 7.62
C GLU A 222 -1.09 -0.12 7.86
N GLU A 223 0.13 0.18 7.40
CA GLU A 223 0.69 1.54 7.49
C GLU A 223 -0.23 2.58 6.82
N ASN A 224 -0.77 2.27 5.64
CA ASN A 224 -1.72 3.15 4.94
C ASN A 224 -3.02 3.33 5.72
N TYR A 225 -3.50 2.29 6.39
CA TYR A 225 -4.69 2.37 7.24
C TYR A 225 -4.45 3.33 8.42
N GLN A 226 -3.33 3.15 9.13
CA GLN A 226 -2.93 4.01 10.25
C GLN A 226 -2.75 5.49 9.83
N LEU A 227 -2.15 5.72 8.66
CA LEU A 227 -2.02 7.06 8.10
C LEU A 227 -3.37 7.70 7.77
N ARG A 228 -4.32 6.93 7.22
CA ARG A 228 -5.68 7.41 6.93
C ARG A 228 -6.42 7.78 8.22
N GLU A 229 -6.36 6.94 9.25
CA GLU A 229 -6.99 7.26 10.54
C GLU A 229 -6.39 8.52 11.16
N SER A 230 -5.06 8.65 11.14
CA SER A 230 -4.35 9.83 11.64
C SER A 230 -4.76 11.11 10.89
N LEU A 231 -4.88 11.03 9.56
CA LEU A 231 -5.30 12.16 8.73
C LEU A 231 -6.75 12.54 8.99
N GLN A 232 -7.63 11.56 9.17
CA GLN A 232 -9.03 11.81 9.52
C GLN A 232 -9.15 12.52 10.87
N GLY A 233 -8.45 12.04 11.90
CA GLY A 233 -8.44 12.70 13.21
C GLY A 233 -7.87 14.13 13.14
N ALA A 234 -6.84 14.37 12.32
CA ALA A 234 -6.34 15.72 12.09
C ALA A 234 -7.39 16.63 11.41
N HIS A 235 -8.15 16.10 10.45
CA HIS A 235 -9.21 16.84 9.77
C HIS A 235 -10.37 17.20 10.72
N GLU A 236 -10.77 16.29 11.59
CA GLU A 236 -11.79 16.53 12.62
C GLU A 236 -11.36 17.65 13.57
N ASN A 237 -10.11 17.62 14.06
CA ASN A 237 -9.55 18.67 14.91
C ASN A 237 -9.53 20.04 14.22
N ILE A 238 -9.16 20.09 12.92
CA ILE A 238 -9.18 21.34 12.15
C ILE A 238 -10.62 21.87 12.04
N THR A 239 -11.57 21.00 11.71
CA THR A 239 -12.99 21.37 11.57
C THR A 239 -13.56 21.92 12.88
N GLU A 240 -13.23 21.29 14.01
CA GLU A 240 -13.60 21.80 15.34
C GLU A 240 -12.96 23.18 15.58
N SER A 241 -11.66 23.33 15.29
CA SER A 241 -10.96 24.60 15.47
C SER A 241 -11.55 25.73 14.62
N GLU A 242 -11.96 25.46 13.38
CA GLU A 242 -12.64 26.43 12.50
C GLU A 242 -13.98 26.88 13.09
N SER A 243 -14.77 25.95 13.61
CA SER A 243 -16.03 26.26 14.32
C SER A 243 -15.79 27.16 15.53
N THR A 244 -14.76 26.87 16.34
CA THR A 244 -14.41 27.71 17.49
C THR A 244 -13.96 29.11 17.06
N TYR A 245 -13.19 29.22 15.97
CA TYR A 245 -12.75 30.49 15.41
C TYR A 245 -13.93 31.33 14.93
N ASP A 246 -14.88 30.74 14.21
CA ASP A 246 -16.08 31.43 13.75
C ASP A 246 -16.94 31.94 14.92
N ARG A 247 -17.07 31.14 15.99
CA ARG A 247 -17.75 31.57 17.22
C ARG A 247 -17.04 32.76 17.88
N LEU A 248 -15.71 32.73 17.97
CA LEU A 248 -14.93 33.84 18.52
C LEU A 248 -15.04 35.10 17.66
N LYS A 249 -14.97 34.95 16.34
CA LYS A 249 -15.15 36.04 15.37
C LYS A 249 -16.51 36.71 15.54
N GLN A 250 -17.58 35.93 15.71
CA GLN A 250 -18.93 36.46 16.00
C GLN A 250 -18.96 37.22 17.33
N LYS A 251 -18.39 36.66 18.41
CA LYS A 251 -18.32 37.33 19.72
C LYS A 251 -17.58 38.67 19.64
N LEU A 252 -16.45 38.72 18.94
CA LEU A 252 -15.68 39.95 18.71
C LEU A 252 -16.49 40.99 17.94
N ARG A 253 -17.24 40.58 16.91
CA ARG A 253 -18.13 41.47 16.17
C ARG A 253 -19.21 42.08 17.07
N ILE A 254 -19.86 41.26 17.90
CA ILE A 254 -20.85 41.73 18.87
C ILE A 254 -20.21 42.71 19.85
N LEU A 255 -19.04 42.38 20.42
CA LEU A 255 -18.33 43.24 21.35
C LEU A 255 -17.91 44.58 20.72
N GLY A 256 -17.47 44.57 19.47
CA GLY A 256 -17.15 45.79 18.73
C GLY A 256 -18.38 46.69 18.56
N LEU A 257 -19.52 46.11 18.18
CA LEU A 257 -20.78 46.85 18.03
C LEU A 257 -21.28 47.41 19.36
N THR A 258 -21.20 46.64 20.45
CA THR A 258 -21.61 47.13 21.79
C THR A 258 -20.71 48.25 22.29
N HIS A 259 -19.39 48.18 22.03
CA HIS A 259 -18.47 49.26 22.36
C HIS A 259 -18.79 50.55 21.60
N VAL A 260 -19.05 50.47 20.28
CA VAL A 260 -19.47 51.62 19.47
C VAL A 260 -20.78 52.22 19.99
N ALA A 261 -21.77 51.38 20.31
CA ALA A 261 -23.04 51.84 20.87
C ALA A 261 -22.87 52.55 22.22
N TRP A 262 -22.01 52.01 23.09
CA TRP A 262 -21.67 52.63 24.36
C TRP A 262 -20.99 54.00 24.18
N GLN A 263 -20.00 54.10 23.27
CA GLN A 263 -19.35 55.38 22.95
C GLN A 263 -20.35 56.41 22.42
N ALA A 264 -21.24 56.01 21.51
CA ALA A 264 -22.27 56.89 20.98
C ALA A 264 -23.22 57.39 22.09
N ARG A 265 -23.61 56.52 23.03
CA ARG A 265 -24.43 56.90 24.19
C ARG A 265 -23.73 57.92 25.08
N ASN A 266 -22.45 57.71 25.39
CA ASN A 266 -21.67 58.64 26.21
C ASN A 266 -21.49 60.00 25.53
N LEU A 267 -21.23 60.01 24.21
CA LEU A 267 -21.14 61.25 23.45
C LEU A 267 -22.45 62.02 23.47
N ARG A 268 -23.60 61.34 23.30
CA ARG A 268 -24.92 61.97 23.45
C ARG A 268 -25.14 62.53 24.85
N GLN A 269 -24.76 61.80 25.89
CA GLN A 269 -24.87 62.30 27.27
C GLN A 269 -24.00 63.53 27.51
N ALA A 270 -22.77 63.54 27.01
CA ALA A 270 -21.89 64.70 27.08
C ALA A 270 -22.48 65.92 26.35
N GLN A 271 -23.08 65.71 25.16
CA GLN A 271 -23.79 66.76 24.42
C GLN A 271 -24.99 67.31 25.20
N ILE A 272 -25.79 66.44 25.82
CA ILE A 272 -26.93 66.86 26.66
C ILE A 272 -26.45 67.71 27.84
N LEU A 273 -25.42 67.25 28.56
CA LEU A 273 -24.84 67.99 29.69
C LEU A 273 -24.28 69.35 29.26
N ASP A 274 -23.65 69.44 28.09
CA ASP A 274 -23.16 70.72 27.55
C ASP A 274 -24.32 71.67 27.20
N ILE A 275 -25.41 71.17 26.60
CA ILE A 275 -26.63 71.95 26.34
C ILE A 275 -27.25 72.43 27.65
N GLU A 276 -27.41 71.56 28.64
CA GLU A 276 -27.94 71.90 29.96
C GLU A 276 -27.07 72.96 30.65
N PHE A 277 -25.75 72.77 30.63
CA PHE A 277 -24.80 73.71 31.19
C PHE A 277 -24.85 75.08 30.50
N ASN A 278 -24.89 75.11 29.18
CA ASN A 278 -25.00 76.35 28.40
C ASN A 278 -26.33 77.05 28.65
N THR A 279 -27.42 76.30 28.82
CA THR A 279 -28.75 76.83 29.17
C THR A 279 -28.72 77.45 30.57
N ALA A 280 -28.20 76.75 31.57
CA ALA A 280 -28.05 77.26 32.93
C ALA A 280 -27.14 78.50 33.01
N ARG A 281 -26.02 78.48 32.27
CA ARG A 281 -25.10 79.62 32.14
C ARG A 281 -25.81 80.84 31.55
N THR A 282 -26.62 80.64 30.51
CA THR A 282 -27.40 81.73 29.87
C THR A 282 -28.47 82.27 30.81
N ALA A 283 -29.20 81.40 31.51
CA ALA A 283 -30.18 81.81 32.53
C ALA A 283 -29.53 82.61 33.66
N TRP A 284 -28.35 82.19 34.15
CA TRP A 284 -27.60 82.92 35.16
C TRP A 284 -27.13 84.30 34.66
N ARG A 285 -26.63 84.41 33.42
CA ARG A 285 -26.31 85.72 32.82
C ARG A 285 -27.53 86.63 32.75
N ASN A 286 -28.67 86.10 32.30
CA ASN A 286 -29.91 86.86 32.22
C ASN A 286 -30.36 87.35 33.61
N GLN A 287 -30.28 86.50 34.63
CA GLN A 287 -30.58 86.88 36.01
C GLN A 287 -29.62 87.93 36.56
N ARG A 288 -28.32 87.79 36.27
CA ARG A 288 -27.31 88.80 36.64
C ARG A 288 -27.60 90.14 35.99
N ASN A 289 -27.94 90.17 34.71
CA ASN A 289 -28.29 91.39 33.98
C ASN A 289 -29.56 92.04 34.56
N ARG A 290 -30.58 91.25 34.90
CA ARG A 290 -31.78 91.74 35.62
C ARG A 290 -31.42 92.36 36.96
N ASN A 291 -30.59 91.68 37.76
CA ASN A 291 -30.15 92.21 39.06
C ASN A 291 -29.37 93.52 38.89
N GLN A 292 -28.48 93.61 37.88
CA GLN A 292 -27.77 94.86 37.56
C GLN A 292 -28.72 95.99 37.15
N HIS A 293 -29.77 95.70 36.37
CA HIS A 293 -30.80 96.66 36.02
C HIS A 293 -31.52 97.17 37.27
N ILE A 294 -31.96 96.27 38.15
CA ILE A 294 -32.62 96.61 39.42
C ILE A 294 -31.68 97.45 40.30
N THR A 295 -30.39 97.10 40.41
CA THR A 295 -29.43 97.88 41.18
C THR A 295 -29.24 99.29 40.61
N ARG A 296 -29.21 99.45 39.28
CA ARG A 296 -29.16 100.78 38.65
C ARG A 296 -30.43 101.59 38.93
N GLU A 297 -31.60 100.97 38.86
CA GLU A 297 -32.85 101.68 39.21
C GLU A 297 -32.90 102.08 40.68
N LEU A 298 -32.44 101.22 41.60
CA LEU A 298 -32.32 101.56 43.02
C LEU A 298 -31.32 102.71 43.26
N GLN A 299 -30.19 102.73 42.55
CA GLN A 299 -29.24 103.85 42.62
C GLN A 299 -29.83 105.15 42.05
N ASN A 300 -30.63 105.06 40.97
CA ASN A 300 -31.35 106.21 40.43
C ASN A 300 -32.37 106.74 41.44
N CYS A 301 -33.11 105.87 42.14
CA CYS A 301 -34.01 106.28 43.22
C CYS A 301 -33.26 106.94 44.39
N GLN A 302 -32.14 106.38 44.85
CA GLN A 302 -31.33 107.00 45.91
C GLN A 302 -30.74 108.35 45.48
N SER A 303 -30.33 108.49 44.22
CA SER A 303 -29.85 109.75 43.66
C SER A 303 -30.98 110.78 43.57
N HIS A 304 -32.20 110.33 43.27
CA HIS A 304 -33.39 111.16 43.27
C HIS A 304 -33.75 111.62 44.70
N ASP A 305 -33.68 110.75 45.69
CA ASP A 305 -33.89 111.09 47.11
C ASP A 305 -32.82 112.05 47.64
N TYR A 306 -31.55 111.87 47.23
CA TYR A 306 -30.47 112.79 47.58
C TYR A 306 -30.70 114.19 46.99
N LEU A 307 -31.06 114.29 45.71
CA LEU A 307 -31.40 115.55 45.06
C LEU A 307 -32.62 116.22 45.71
N ASN A 308 -33.62 115.45 46.14
CA ASN A 308 -34.74 115.97 46.91
C ASN A 308 -34.30 116.54 48.27
N SER A 309 -33.37 115.89 48.98
CA SER A 309 -32.83 116.42 50.24
C SER A 309 -32.03 117.71 50.06
N VAL A 310 -31.33 117.86 48.92
CA VAL A 310 -30.58 119.08 48.57
C VAL A 310 -31.55 120.22 48.23
N ALA A 311 -32.64 119.95 47.50
CA ALA A 311 -33.68 120.92 47.20
C ALA A 311 -34.42 121.40 48.46
N GLU A 312 -34.76 120.49 49.39
CA GLU A 312 -35.35 120.85 50.70
C GLU A 312 -34.43 121.77 51.50
N ARG A 313 -33.11 121.47 51.56
CA ARG A 313 -32.12 122.32 52.23
C ARG A 313 -31.97 123.71 51.61
N LEU A 314 -32.22 123.85 50.31
CA LEU A 314 -32.21 125.13 49.61
C LEU A 314 -33.53 125.91 49.75
N GLY A 315 -34.50 125.39 50.51
CA GLY A 315 -35.76 126.06 50.82
C GLY A 315 -36.83 125.86 49.74
N TYR A 316 -36.72 124.81 48.91
CA TYR A 316 -37.79 124.44 47.99
C TYR A 316 -38.95 123.82 48.75
N SER A 317 -39.99 124.61 48.97
CA SER A 317 -41.20 124.24 49.71
C SER A 317 -42.39 124.19 48.75
N ASP A 318 -42.58 123.07 48.06
CA ASP A 318 -43.92 122.62 47.65
C ASP A 318 -43.95 121.14 47.21
N TYR A 319 -44.90 120.38 47.75
CA TYR A 319 -45.06 118.92 47.61
C TYR A 319 -45.88 118.50 46.36
N GLY A 320 -45.58 119.06 45.17
CA GLY A 320 -46.34 118.80 43.94
C GLY A 320 -45.50 118.49 42.70
N SER A 321 -45.51 117.21 42.25
CA SER A 321 -45.01 116.65 40.98
C SER A 321 -43.56 117.01 40.56
N ARG A 322 -42.62 116.19 41.03
CA ARG A 322 -41.17 116.27 40.76
C ARG A 322 -40.82 115.83 39.33
N ASP A 323 -40.82 116.77 38.39
CA ASP A 323 -40.03 116.62 37.17
C ASP A 323 -38.54 116.88 37.49
N LEU A 324 -37.68 115.90 37.21
CA LEU A 324 -36.25 115.93 37.55
C LEU A 324 -35.56 117.15 36.93
N ASP A 325 -35.95 117.52 35.71
CA ASP A 325 -35.37 118.67 35.00
C ASP A 325 -35.77 120.00 35.64
N ASN A 326 -36.96 120.08 36.24
CA ASN A 326 -37.42 121.28 36.95
C ASN A 326 -36.76 121.40 38.34
N LEU A 327 -36.50 120.28 39.02
CA LEU A 327 -35.77 120.25 40.28
C LEU A 327 -34.31 120.70 40.12
N ILE A 328 -33.63 120.19 39.08
CA ILE A 328 -32.25 120.58 38.75
C ILE A 328 -32.19 122.08 38.44
N LYS A 329 -33.12 122.60 37.63
CA LYS A 329 -33.22 124.04 37.32
C LYS A 329 -33.47 124.90 38.55
N PHE A 330 -34.27 124.45 39.52
CA PHE A 330 -34.47 125.19 40.76
C PHE A 330 -33.19 125.26 41.60
N ILE A 331 -32.53 124.11 41.83
CA ILE A 331 -31.27 124.05 42.58
C ILE A 331 -30.22 124.95 41.93
N ASP A 332 -30.09 124.88 40.60
CA ASP A 332 -29.15 125.73 39.85
C ASP A 332 -29.50 127.22 40.00
N ASN A 333 -30.76 127.61 39.85
CA ASN A 333 -31.19 129.01 39.97
C ASN A 333 -31.06 129.58 41.39
N GLU A 334 -31.32 128.78 42.43
CA GLU A 334 -31.28 129.23 43.82
C GLU A 334 -29.83 129.29 44.35
N LEU A 335 -28.96 128.37 43.91
CA LEU A 335 -27.51 128.51 44.09
C LEU A 335 -26.98 129.77 43.37
N TYR A 336 -27.48 130.07 42.17
CA TYR A 336 -27.12 131.26 41.40
C TYR A 336 -27.56 132.57 42.08
N LYS A 337 -28.67 132.57 42.84
CA LYS A 337 -29.18 133.75 43.58
C LYS A 337 -28.50 134.01 44.92
N ARG A 338 -28.14 132.97 45.69
CA ARG A 338 -27.58 133.13 47.05
C ARG A 338 -26.09 133.40 47.09
N LEU A 339 -25.36 133.11 46.01
CA LEU A 339 -23.91 133.27 45.90
C LEU A 339 -23.51 134.53 45.10
N GLY A 340 -24.26 135.63 45.25
CA GLY A 340 -24.13 136.86 44.47
C GLY A 340 -22.70 137.26 44.05
N HIS A 341 -22.55 137.53 42.75
CA HIS A 341 -21.44 138.19 42.04
C HIS A 341 -20.06 138.28 42.73
N GLU A 342 -19.44 137.13 43.02
CA GLU A 342 -17.97 137.02 43.09
C GLU A 342 -17.49 135.76 42.34
N ASN A 343 -16.49 135.94 41.48
CA ASN A 343 -15.94 134.93 40.57
C ASN A 343 -15.44 133.69 41.32
N TYR A 344 -16.00 132.52 40.98
CA TYR A 344 -15.33 131.25 41.23
C TYR A 344 -14.93 130.63 39.90
N HIS A 345 -13.62 130.47 39.71
CA HIS A 345 -13.05 129.51 38.77
C HIS A 345 -13.50 128.09 39.17
N LEU A 346 -14.72 127.70 38.82
CA LEU A 346 -15.15 126.32 38.89
C LEU A 346 -14.59 125.60 37.67
N ARG A 347 -13.37 125.11 37.87
CA ARG A 347 -12.74 124.06 37.08
C ARG A 347 -13.73 122.90 36.96
N ARG A 348 -14.44 122.76 35.84
CA ARG A 348 -15.09 121.51 35.44
C ARG A 348 -13.99 120.53 35.00
N GLU A 349 -13.31 119.94 35.98
CA GLU A 349 -12.76 118.60 35.82
C GLU A 349 -13.91 117.60 35.91
N PRO A 350 -14.17 116.77 34.89
CA PRO A 350 -14.74 115.46 35.12
C PRO A 350 -13.66 114.62 35.82
N PHE A 351 -13.77 114.60 37.13
CA PHE A 351 -13.45 113.49 38.03
C PHE A 351 -12.97 112.20 37.35
N GLY A 352 -11.77 111.75 37.76
CA GLY A 352 -11.47 110.32 37.87
C GLY A 352 -10.53 109.74 36.81
N GLN A 353 -9.28 110.22 36.74
CA GLN A 353 -8.19 109.26 36.60
C GLN A 353 -7.85 108.70 37.98
N VAL A 354 -8.25 107.46 38.24
CA VAL A 354 -7.40 106.57 39.04
C VAL A 354 -6.71 105.66 38.03
N ARG A 355 -5.52 106.11 37.62
CA ARG A 355 -4.40 105.20 37.42
C ARG A 355 -4.04 104.67 38.79
N GLU A 356 -3.83 103.36 38.92
CA GLU A 356 -2.91 102.69 39.84
C GLU A 356 -3.22 101.18 39.81
N VAL A 357 -2.31 100.22 39.77
CA VAL A 357 -0.87 100.16 39.46
C VAL A 357 -0.65 98.73 38.93
N ASN A 358 0.37 98.58 38.08
CA ASN A 358 1.11 97.34 37.87
C ASN A 358 1.26 96.49 39.15
N THR A 359 1.17 95.17 39.03
CA THR A 359 2.25 94.20 39.30
C THR A 359 1.63 92.80 39.33
N ARG A 360 1.91 91.93 38.35
CA ARG A 360 3.13 91.12 38.19
C ARG A 360 3.61 90.42 39.48
N VAL A 361 3.42 89.09 39.45
CA VAL A 361 4.41 88.05 39.82
C VAL A 361 4.53 87.90 41.36
N ILE A 362 4.38 86.72 41.96
CA ILE A 362 5.40 85.66 42.07
C ILE A 362 4.71 84.47 42.80
N THR A 363 4.50 83.32 42.14
CA THR A 363 5.32 82.07 42.23
C THR A 363 5.45 81.50 43.64
N ARG A 364 5.14 80.22 43.90
CA ARG A 364 5.96 79.00 43.65
C ARG A 364 5.22 77.88 44.41
N ALA A 365 5.30 76.58 44.13
CA ALA A 365 6.35 75.76 43.54
C ALA A 365 5.68 74.51 42.96
N SER A 366 6.03 74.09 41.74
CA SER A 366 6.87 72.91 41.47
C SER A 366 6.09 71.59 41.61
N THR A 367 6.05 70.74 40.60
CA THR A 367 7.27 70.14 40.03
C THR A 367 7.26 69.99 38.52
N SER A 368 8.37 70.45 37.96
CA SER A 368 8.97 70.25 36.64
C SER A 368 9.31 68.79 36.33
N GLY A 369 9.57 68.53 35.05
CA GLY A 369 10.06 67.25 34.55
C GLY A 369 11.53 66.92 34.86
N ALA A 370 11.99 65.92 34.08
CA ALA A 370 13.28 65.23 34.07
C ALA A 370 13.38 63.98 34.96
N LYS A 371 13.13 62.80 34.38
CA LYS A 371 14.17 61.78 34.15
C LYS A 371 13.66 60.63 33.27
N LYS A 372 14.22 60.53 32.07
CA LYS A 372 14.57 59.23 31.49
C LYS A 372 15.62 58.62 32.41
N VAL A 373 15.31 57.50 33.05
CA VAL A 373 16.29 56.50 33.48
C VAL A 373 15.66 55.13 33.31
N TYR A 374 16.33 54.29 32.55
CA TYR A 374 16.13 52.86 32.46
C TYR A 374 16.24 52.24 33.85
N THR A 375 15.25 51.44 34.27
CA THR A 375 15.51 50.25 35.09
C THR A 375 14.32 49.29 35.08
N THR A 376 14.54 48.18 34.38
CA THR A 376 14.29 46.79 34.82
C THR A 376 12.90 46.38 35.32
N LYS A 377 12.23 45.62 34.43
CA LYS A 377 11.65 44.28 34.66
C LYS A 377 10.88 44.04 35.97
N LYS A 378 9.57 43.79 35.86
CA LYS A 378 8.85 42.75 36.60
C LYS A 378 7.85 42.03 35.68
N PRO A 379 7.56 40.74 35.92
CA PRO A 379 7.58 39.74 34.88
C PRO A 379 6.27 39.69 34.10
N GLN A 380 6.37 39.69 32.77
CA GLN A 380 5.48 38.86 31.97
C GLN A 380 5.51 37.45 32.56
N LYS A 381 4.34 36.88 32.85
CA LYS A 381 4.19 35.42 32.92
C LYS A 381 4.94 34.84 31.71
N PRO A 382 5.83 33.87 31.88
CA PRO A 382 6.43 33.23 30.73
C PRO A 382 5.31 32.49 30.00
N THR A 383 4.79 33.06 28.92
CA THR A 383 4.24 32.25 27.84
C THR A 383 5.39 31.35 27.44
N LYS A 384 5.29 30.08 27.84
CA LYS A 384 6.25 29.02 27.54
C LYS A 384 6.19 28.79 26.03
N VAL A 385 6.86 29.66 25.26
CA VAL A 385 7.06 29.45 23.83
C VAL A 385 8.02 28.28 23.74
N THR A 386 7.46 27.10 23.49
CA THR A 386 8.16 25.86 23.27
C THR A 386 8.91 25.95 21.94
N TYR A 387 10.11 26.51 21.96
CA TYR A 387 11.00 26.47 20.80
C TYR A 387 11.39 25.01 20.53
N LYS A 388 11.03 24.49 19.35
CA LYS A 388 11.57 23.25 18.79
C LYS A 388 12.92 23.56 18.14
N CYS A 389 13.94 22.80 18.50
CA CYS A 389 15.25 22.89 17.85
C CYS A 389 15.13 22.39 16.41
N SER A 390 15.45 23.23 15.42
CA SER A 390 15.43 22.84 14.00
C SER A 390 16.47 21.79 13.60
N ASN A 391 17.41 21.43 14.49
CA ASN A 391 18.40 20.37 14.23
C ASN A 391 18.01 19.00 14.80
N CYS A 392 17.33 18.96 15.96
CA CYS A 392 17.00 17.69 16.63
C CYS A 392 15.52 17.54 16.99
N GLY A 393 14.66 18.49 16.64
CA GLY A 393 13.23 18.49 16.92
C GLY A 393 12.84 18.67 18.38
N LYS A 394 13.77 18.53 19.33
CA LYS A 394 13.50 18.59 20.77
C LYS A 394 13.16 20.01 21.24
N ILE A 395 12.22 20.09 22.17
CA ILE A 395 11.74 21.33 22.78
C ILE A 395 12.68 21.74 23.91
N GLY A 396 13.01 23.04 24.01
CA GLY A 396 13.71 23.60 25.18
C GLY A 396 15.10 24.18 24.90
N HIS A 397 15.62 24.05 23.68
CA HIS A 397 16.87 24.70 23.25
C HIS A 397 16.80 25.13 21.78
N ARG A 398 17.67 26.08 21.38
CA ARG A 398 17.79 26.58 19.99
C ARG A 398 18.96 25.89 19.27
N LYS A 399 18.98 25.95 17.93
CA LYS A 399 19.97 25.28 17.05
C LYS A 399 21.43 25.49 17.49
N ASN A 400 21.78 26.69 17.93
CA ASN A 400 23.15 27.07 18.34
C ASN A 400 23.57 26.53 19.72
N LYS A 401 22.69 25.87 20.47
CA LYS A 401 22.98 25.19 21.74
C LYS A 401 22.53 23.72 21.71
N CYS A 402 22.53 23.12 20.53
CA CYS A 402 22.15 21.73 20.38
C CYS A 402 23.28 20.82 20.90
N PRO A 403 23.01 19.86 21.80
CA PRO A 403 24.03 18.92 22.28
C PRO A 403 24.56 17.95 21.21
N LYS A 404 23.99 17.99 20.00
CA LYS A 404 24.41 17.20 18.83
C LYS A 404 25.28 18.00 17.85
N LEU A 405 25.76 19.19 18.24
CA LEU A 405 26.76 19.95 17.48
C LEU A 405 28.16 19.59 17.94
#